data_AF-A0A068FR00-F1
#
_entry.id   AF-A0A068FR00-F1
#
_cell.length_a   1.000
_cell.length_b   1.000
_cell.length_c   1.000
_cell.angle_alpha   90.00
_cell.angle_beta   90.00
_cell.angle_gamma   90.00
#
_symmetry.space_group_name_H-M   'P 1'
#
loop_
_entity.id
_entity.type
_entity.pdbx_description
1 polymer ?
#
loop_
_entity_poly.entity_id
_entity_poly.type
_entity_poly.pdbx_seq_one_letter_code
_entity_poly.pdbx_strand_id
1 'polypeptide(L)'
;MMSEISFIPDSLKKKLDQLECHFTWDIKKDDLDFTNLLNRLEEQDKLDLGSEEGAARAQCSMGYLKFLLDCKEEALTHLSRSEALIKENFADNNDKALIVTYGNFAWINYHMENYTECERYLKKLQNMYETFPIESSAVPEVLGEKGWTYLKFSRKYYDKAAEVFQKAVELDPTNSEWNAGYAITLYRTETSQPTIDSPVIKQLRKAIDLNPDDDALRVLLGFKLMNCSKELMKESEQLVETALNQSPEHPDVMRYVGMYLRDQGSVDSSIALLEKALERSPNSSFICHQLATCYEKKKFTY
;
A
#
# COMPACT_ATOMS: atom_id res chain seq x y z
N MET A 1 45.69 9.29 12.92
CA MET A 1 45.08 9.46 11.58
C MET A 1 44.16 8.29 11.18
N MET A 2 44.09 7.17 11.91
CA MET A 2 43.04 6.14 11.72
C MET A 2 41.78 6.37 12.58
N SER A 3 41.77 7.36 13.47
CA SER A 3 40.68 7.62 14.42
C SER A 3 39.52 8.45 13.83
N GLU A 4 39.78 9.27 12.81
CA GLU A 4 38.75 10.13 12.22
C GLU A 4 37.88 9.37 11.21
N ILE A 5 38.46 8.42 10.47
CA ILE A 5 37.73 7.65 9.45
C ILE A 5 36.72 6.69 10.10
N SER A 6 37.03 6.11 11.27
CA SER A 6 36.08 5.25 12.00
C SER A 6 34.93 6.05 12.64
N PHE A 7 35.10 7.36 12.86
CA PHE A 7 34.12 8.19 13.56
C PHE A 7 32.95 8.62 12.65
N ILE A 8 33.21 8.79 11.35
CA ILE A 8 32.19 9.25 10.40
C ILE A 8 31.05 8.21 10.28
N PRO A 9 31.29 6.92 10.00
CA PRO A 9 30.22 5.92 9.89
C PRO A 9 29.35 5.82 11.14
N ASP A 10 29.97 5.80 12.34
CA ASP A 10 29.25 5.70 13.61
C ASP A 10 28.36 6.92 13.88
N SER A 11 28.83 8.13 13.53
CA SER A 11 28.06 9.36 13.71
C SER A 11 26.87 9.45 12.75
N LEU A 12 27.04 9.00 11.49
CA LEU A 12 25.98 8.95 10.50
C LEU A 12 24.95 7.88 10.84
N LYS A 13 25.39 6.69 11.27
CA LYS A 13 24.52 5.59 11.68
C LYS A 13 23.53 6.01 12.76
N LYS A 14 23.97 6.77 13.77
CA LYS A 14 23.07 7.32 14.81
C LYS A 14 21.98 8.23 14.25
N LYS A 15 22.29 9.06 13.25
CA LYS A 15 21.30 9.93 12.59
C LYS A 15 20.35 9.10 11.72
N LEU A 16 20.89 8.11 11.02
CA LEU A 16 20.12 7.21 10.15
C LEU A 16 19.11 6.38 10.94
N ASP A 17 19.48 5.88 12.12
CA ASP A 17 18.60 5.09 13.01
C ASP A 17 17.40 5.90 13.55
N GLN A 18 17.42 7.24 13.45
CA GLN A 18 16.32 8.13 13.86
C GLN A 18 15.35 8.47 12.72
N LEU A 19 15.66 8.08 11.48
CA LEU A 19 14.82 8.39 10.33
C LEU A 19 13.56 7.54 10.36
N GLU A 20 12.47 8.04 9.78
CA GLU A 20 11.27 7.24 9.51
C GLU A 20 11.28 6.85 8.02
N CYS A 21 11.72 5.62 7.75
CA CYS A 21 11.75 5.07 6.39
C CYS A 21 11.77 3.53 6.44
N HIS A 22 11.80 2.87 5.28
CA HIS A 22 11.66 1.43 5.20
C HIS A 22 12.74 0.66 6.00
N PHE A 23 13.94 1.22 6.09
CA PHE A 23 15.08 0.67 6.84
C PHE A 23 14.89 0.68 8.36
N THR A 24 14.04 1.56 8.89
CA THR A 24 13.80 1.73 10.33
C THR A 24 12.42 1.23 10.77
N TRP A 25 11.60 0.75 9.84
CA TRP A 25 10.24 0.25 10.12
C TRP A 25 10.17 -1.22 10.56
N ASP A 26 11.32 -1.82 10.90
CA ASP A 26 11.42 -3.19 11.43
C ASP A 26 10.77 -4.26 10.52
N ILE A 27 10.92 -4.08 9.21
CA ILE A 27 10.46 -5.02 8.18
C ILE A 27 11.52 -6.11 8.03
N LYS A 28 11.18 -7.36 8.33
CA LYS A 28 12.08 -8.51 8.22
C LYS A 28 12.01 -9.10 6.82
N LYS A 29 13.19 -9.35 6.24
CA LYS A 29 13.32 -9.98 4.91
C LYS A 29 12.58 -11.32 4.82
N ASP A 30 12.60 -12.11 5.89
CA ASP A 30 11.97 -13.44 5.97
C ASP A 30 10.43 -13.40 6.00
N ASP A 31 9.83 -12.23 6.22
CA ASP A 31 8.38 -12.07 6.22
C ASP A 31 7.81 -11.77 4.82
N LEU A 32 8.68 -11.58 3.81
CA LEU A 32 8.33 -11.09 2.48
C LEU A 32 8.30 -12.22 1.45
N ASP A 33 7.20 -12.30 0.70
CA ASP A 33 7.17 -13.01 -0.58
C ASP A 33 7.64 -12.03 -1.67
N PHE A 34 8.96 -12.02 -1.93
CA PHE A 34 9.58 -11.10 -2.89
C PHE A 34 8.97 -11.18 -4.28
N THR A 35 8.73 -12.40 -4.77
CA THR A 35 8.20 -12.61 -6.13
C THR A 35 6.81 -12.01 -6.23
N ASN A 36 5.93 -12.32 -5.27
CA ASN A 36 4.59 -11.76 -5.27
C ASN A 36 4.57 -10.25 -5.07
N LEU A 37 5.41 -9.73 -4.16
CA LEU A 37 5.44 -8.31 -3.84
C LEU A 37 5.97 -7.47 -5.01
N LEU A 38 7.04 -7.90 -5.67
CA LEU A 38 7.56 -7.23 -6.86
C LEU A 38 6.54 -7.25 -8.00
N ASN A 39 5.92 -8.40 -8.28
CA ASN A 39 4.89 -8.51 -9.31
C ASN A 39 3.74 -7.54 -9.06
N ARG A 40 3.24 -7.43 -7.82
CA ARG A 40 2.16 -6.49 -7.47
C ARG A 40 2.55 -5.02 -7.64
N LEU A 41 3.78 -4.65 -7.27
CA LEU A 41 4.26 -3.28 -7.41
C LEU A 41 4.50 -2.92 -8.87
N GLU A 42 5.02 -3.85 -9.67
CA GLU A 42 5.18 -3.68 -11.12
C GLU A 42 3.84 -3.62 -11.85
N GLU A 43 2.85 -4.43 -11.46
CA GLU A 43 1.50 -4.38 -12.01
C GLU A 43 0.85 -3.02 -11.73
N GLN A 44 1.04 -2.47 -10.53
CA GLN A 44 0.54 -1.14 -10.19
C GLN A 44 1.12 -0.06 -11.12
N ASP A 45 2.43 -0.09 -11.40
CA ASP A 45 3.11 0.84 -12.32
C ASP A 45 2.67 0.64 -13.77
N LYS A 46 2.57 -0.62 -14.24
CA LYS A 46 2.24 -0.95 -15.65
C LYS A 46 0.78 -0.64 -16.02
N LEU A 47 -0.13 -0.80 -15.06
CA LEU A 47 -1.56 -0.64 -15.26
C LEU A 47 -2.07 0.73 -14.80
N ASP A 48 -1.15 1.63 -14.42
CA ASP A 48 -1.46 2.99 -13.91
C ASP A 48 -2.51 2.96 -12.79
N LEU A 49 -2.33 2.03 -11.84
CA LEU A 49 -3.32 1.78 -10.79
C LEU A 49 -3.04 2.66 -9.57
N GLY A 50 -4.04 3.45 -9.19
CA GLY A 50 -4.04 4.30 -8.01
C GLY A 50 -3.70 5.75 -8.33
N SER A 51 -3.55 6.56 -7.27
CA SER A 51 -3.16 7.96 -7.35
C SER A 51 -1.69 8.13 -7.72
N GLU A 52 -1.34 9.34 -8.19
CA GLU A 52 0.05 9.75 -8.43
C GLU A 52 0.91 9.60 -7.15
N GLU A 53 0.35 9.92 -5.98
CA GLU A 53 0.95 9.62 -4.67
C GLU A 53 1.21 8.12 -4.50
N GLY A 54 0.25 7.29 -4.91
CA GLY A 54 0.34 5.84 -4.85
C GLY A 54 1.45 5.28 -5.73
N ALA A 55 1.68 5.88 -6.91
CA ALA A 55 2.77 5.52 -7.82
C ALA A 55 4.13 5.89 -7.23
N ALA A 56 4.27 7.10 -6.65
CA ALA A 56 5.49 7.51 -5.96
C ALA A 56 5.84 6.56 -4.80
N ARG A 57 4.87 6.25 -3.93
CA ARG A 57 5.05 5.27 -2.83
C ARG A 57 5.47 3.90 -3.35
N ALA A 58 4.89 3.43 -4.47
CA ALA A 58 5.27 2.15 -5.07
C ALA A 58 6.75 2.16 -5.53
N GLN A 59 7.21 3.24 -6.16
CA GLN A 59 8.62 3.41 -6.54
C GLN A 59 9.53 3.47 -5.31
N CYS A 60 9.11 4.18 -4.25
CA CYS A 60 9.85 4.22 -2.98
C CYS A 60 10.02 2.81 -2.37
N SER A 61 8.94 2.02 -2.32
CA SER A 61 8.96 0.63 -1.88
C SER A 61 9.81 -0.27 -2.78
N MET A 62 9.74 -0.10 -4.11
CA MET A 62 10.60 -0.84 -5.05
C MET A 62 12.08 -0.57 -4.79
N GLY A 63 12.46 0.68 -4.49
CA GLY A 63 13.82 1.04 -4.10
C GLY A 63 14.32 0.22 -2.92
N TYR A 64 13.55 0.16 -1.83
CA TYR A 64 13.90 -0.66 -0.67
C TYR A 64 14.01 -2.16 -1.00
N LEU A 65 13.07 -2.71 -1.77
CA LEU A 65 13.08 -4.12 -2.14
C LEU A 65 14.26 -4.51 -3.03
N LYS A 66 14.62 -3.66 -4.00
CA LYS A 66 15.81 -3.84 -4.83
C LYS A 66 17.09 -3.79 -4.01
N PHE A 67 17.16 -2.92 -2.99
CA PHE A 67 18.26 -2.92 -2.04
C PHE A 67 18.35 -4.26 -1.28
N LEU A 68 17.23 -4.80 -0.79
CA LEU A 68 17.23 -6.10 -0.10
C LEU A 68 17.66 -7.28 -1.00
N LEU A 69 17.58 -7.12 -2.32
CA LEU A 69 18.05 -8.07 -3.33
C LEU A 69 19.50 -7.79 -3.79
N ASP A 70 20.21 -6.88 -3.12
CA ASP A 70 21.58 -6.44 -3.43
C ASP A 70 21.73 -5.72 -4.78
N CYS A 71 20.63 -5.19 -5.32
CA CYS A 71 20.58 -4.40 -6.56
C CYS A 71 20.62 -2.89 -6.23
N LYS A 72 21.72 -2.41 -5.63
CA LYS A 72 21.80 -1.05 -5.07
C LYS A 72 21.61 0.08 -6.10
N GLU A 73 22.12 -0.08 -7.32
CA GLU A 73 21.95 0.92 -8.40
C GLU A 73 20.50 1.00 -8.91
N GLU A 74 19.84 -0.16 -9.07
CA GLU A 74 18.40 -0.20 -9.38
C GLU A 74 17.57 0.42 -8.26
N ALA A 75 17.97 0.17 -7.00
CA ALA A 75 17.32 0.76 -5.85
C ALA A 75 17.35 2.30 -5.91
N LEU A 76 18.51 2.89 -6.20
CA LEU A 76 18.64 4.34 -6.39
C LEU A 76 17.79 4.85 -7.57
N THR A 77 17.72 4.11 -8.67
CA THR A 77 16.89 4.46 -9.85
C THR A 77 15.41 4.57 -9.48
N HIS A 78 14.89 3.61 -8.72
CA HIS A 78 13.51 3.65 -8.23
C HIS A 78 13.26 4.81 -7.27
N LEU A 79 14.18 5.10 -6.36
CA LEU A 79 14.05 6.26 -5.46
C LEU A 79 14.10 7.59 -6.23
N SER A 80 14.91 7.70 -7.29
CA SER A 80 14.92 8.89 -8.15
C SER A 80 13.60 9.06 -8.89
N ARG A 81 12.96 7.96 -9.33
CA ARG A 81 11.63 8.01 -9.93
C ARG A 81 10.56 8.41 -8.91
N SER A 82 10.64 7.93 -7.66
CA SER A 82 9.79 8.39 -6.55
C SER A 82 9.94 9.89 -6.31
N GLU A 83 11.18 10.40 -6.21
CA GLU A 83 11.46 11.83 -6.02
C GLU A 83 10.91 12.68 -7.18
N ALA A 84 11.05 12.21 -8.43
CA ALA A 84 10.52 12.90 -9.60
C ALA A 84 8.98 12.97 -9.58
N LEU A 85 8.30 11.85 -9.39
CA LEU A 85 6.83 11.79 -9.30
C LEU A 85 6.28 12.71 -8.20
N ILE A 86 6.95 12.78 -7.05
CA ILE A 86 6.52 13.67 -5.96
C ILE A 86 6.69 15.14 -6.36
N LYS A 87 7.83 15.51 -6.97
CA LYS A 87 8.07 16.91 -7.37
C LYS A 87 7.23 17.37 -8.56
N GLU A 88 6.85 16.46 -9.45
CA GLU A 88 6.02 16.76 -10.62
C GLU A 88 4.57 17.02 -10.22
N ASN A 89 4.04 16.24 -9.27
CA ASN A 89 2.61 16.22 -8.95
C ASN A 89 2.27 17.07 -7.71
N PHE A 90 3.23 17.29 -6.82
CA PHE A 90 3.03 18.11 -5.64
C PHE A 90 3.89 19.36 -5.73
N ALA A 91 3.26 20.49 -6.09
CA ALA A 91 3.85 21.82 -5.97
C ALA A 91 4.38 22.05 -4.54
N ASP A 92 5.28 23.05 -4.37
CA ASP A 92 6.14 23.42 -3.22
C ASP A 92 5.68 23.13 -1.75
N ASN A 93 4.43 22.75 -1.50
CA ASN A 93 3.85 22.47 -0.20
C ASN A 93 3.87 20.99 0.25
N ASN A 94 4.28 20.01 -0.56
CA ASN A 94 4.29 18.60 -0.14
C ASN A 94 5.69 17.99 0.04
N ASP A 95 6.65 18.80 0.48
CA ASP A 95 8.00 18.35 0.89
C ASP A 95 7.98 17.18 1.89
N LYS A 96 6.88 17.04 2.64
CA LYS A 96 6.66 15.95 3.60
C LYS A 96 6.58 14.57 2.94
N ALA A 97 6.05 14.47 1.73
CA ALA A 97 6.01 13.21 0.98
C ALA A 97 7.41 12.69 0.60
N LEU A 98 8.42 13.57 0.54
CA LEU A 98 9.81 13.19 0.25
C LEU A 98 10.55 12.59 1.46
N ILE A 99 10.00 12.69 2.67
CA ILE A 99 10.70 12.28 3.90
C ILE A 99 11.15 10.82 3.83
N VAL A 100 10.26 9.91 3.46
CA VAL A 100 10.58 8.47 3.38
C VAL A 100 11.57 8.19 2.25
N THR A 101 11.37 8.83 1.09
CA THR A 101 12.25 8.68 -0.09
C THR A 101 13.68 9.15 0.24
N TYR A 102 13.84 10.31 0.88
CA TYR A 102 15.14 10.82 1.30
C TYR A 102 15.77 9.99 2.43
N GLY A 103 14.96 9.43 3.33
CA GLY A 103 15.44 8.49 4.33
C GLY A 103 16.03 7.24 3.70
N ASN A 104 15.33 6.65 2.72
CA ASN A 104 15.82 5.51 1.95
C ASN A 104 17.10 5.86 1.17
N PHE A 105 17.17 7.03 0.53
CA PHE A 105 18.39 7.46 -0.15
C PHE A 105 19.59 7.57 0.79
N ALA A 106 19.41 8.14 1.99
CA ALA A 106 20.47 8.26 2.98
C ALA A 106 21.00 6.88 3.41
N TRP A 107 20.11 5.94 3.69
CA TRP A 107 20.47 4.55 4.03
C TRP A 107 21.22 3.83 2.91
N ILE A 108 20.72 3.90 1.67
CA ILE A 108 21.37 3.22 0.54
C ILE A 108 22.77 3.78 0.30
N ASN A 109 22.92 5.11 0.31
CA ASN A 109 24.24 5.74 0.12
C ASN A 109 25.20 5.40 1.26
N TYR A 110 24.72 5.30 2.51
CA TYR A 110 25.53 4.79 3.62
C TYR A 110 26.02 3.35 3.37
N HIS A 111 25.15 2.46 2.90
CA HIS A 111 25.50 1.07 2.56
C HIS A 111 26.34 0.91 1.29
N MET A 112 26.48 1.96 0.48
CA MET A 112 27.38 2.05 -0.66
C MET A 112 28.69 2.78 -0.32
N GLU A 113 28.89 3.14 0.96
CA GLU A 113 30.04 3.93 1.44
C GLU A 113 30.14 5.34 0.78
N ASN A 114 29.04 5.82 0.18
CA ASN A 114 28.92 7.16 -0.38
C ASN A 114 28.47 8.16 0.71
N TYR A 115 29.36 8.40 1.68
CA TYR A 115 29.02 9.19 2.87
C TYR A 115 28.69 10.65 2.57
N THR A 116 29.29 11.25 1.53
CA THR A 116 28.97 12.61 1.08
C THR A 116 27.52 12.72 0.64
N GLU A 117 27.02 11.73 -0.10
CA GLU A 117 25.64 11.72 -0.56
C GLU A 117 24.66 11.36 0.56
N CYS A 118 25.04 10.45 1.47
CA CYS A 118 24.30 10.20 2.71
C CYS A 118 24.08 11.49 3.50
N GLU A 119 25.14 12.27 3.73
CA GLU A 119 25.05 13.56 4.42
C GLU A 119 24.19 14.58 3.67
N ARG A 120 24.22 14.57 2.33
CA ARG A 120 23.38 15.45 1.52
C ARG A 120 21.89 15.19 1.77
N TYR A 121 21.45 13.93 1.82
CA TYR A 121 20.06 13.58 2.10
C TYR A 121 19.67 13.81 3.56
N LEU A 122 20.57 13.53 4.52
CA LEU A 122 20.35 13.88 5.92
C LEU A 122 20.15 15.39 6.10
N LYS A 123 20.92 16.22 5.38
CA LYS A 123 20.75 17.68 5.40
C LYS A 123 19.43 18.13 4.78
N LYS A 124 18.99 17.52 3.67
CA LYS A 124 17.66 17.77 3.08
C LYS A 124 16.55 17.49 4.11
N LEU A 125 16.61 16.36 4.80
CA LEU A 125 15.66 15.99 5.85
C LEU A 125 15.70 16.96 7.04
N GLN A 126 16.90 17.34 7.49
CA GLN A 126 17.04 18.33 8.56
C GLN A 126 16.35 19.66 8.20
N ASN A 127 16.59 20.19 6.99
CA ASN A 127 15.96 21.41 6.54
C ASN A 127 14.42 21.31 6.53
N MET A 128 13.88 20.16 6.13
CA MET A 128 12.44 19.89 6.15
C MET A 128 11.88 19.96 7.59
N TYR A 129 12.50 19.27 8.55
CA TYR A 129 12.05 19.32 9.95
C TYR A 129 12.21 20.70 10.60
N GLU A 130 13.18 21.51 10.17
CA GLU A 130 13.31 22.90 10.60
C GLU A 130 12.14 23.78 10.10
N THR A 131 11.55 23.45 8.94
CA THR A 131 10.39 24.17 8.40
C THR A 131 9.04 23.74 8.99
N PHE A 132 8.93 22.52 9.51
CA PHE A 132 7.73 22.01 10.17
C PHE A 132 8.14 21.17 11.40
N PRO A 133 8.13 21.76 12.62
CA PRO A 133 8.67 21.16 13.84
C PRO A 133 7.73 20.11 14.44
N ILE A 134 7.31 19.15 13.62
CA ILE A 134 6.56 17.96 14.00
C ILE A 134 7.56 16.81 14.02
N GLU A 135 7.51 15.97 15.06
CA GLU A 135 8.30 14.73 15.08
C GLU A 135 8.00 13.92 13.81
N SER A 136 9.03 13.39 13.15
CA SER A 136 8.88 12.65 11.88
C SER A 136 7.84 11.52 11.95
N SER A 137 7.73 10.88 13.10
CA SER A 137 6.78 9.81 13.43
C SER A 137 5.32 10.29 13.54
N ALA A 138 5.09 11.60 13.63
CA ALA A 138 3.79 12.26 13.66
C ALA A 138 3.49 13.05 12.38
N VAL A 139 4.30 12.88 11.33
CA VAL A 139 4.02 13.44 10.00
C VAL A 139 3.02 12.52 9.29
N PRO A 140 1.82 13.00 8.95
CA PRO A 140 0.77 12.11 8.48
C PRO A 140 1.06 11.43 7.13
N GLU A 141 1.85 12.06 6.25
CA GLU A 141 2.35 11.48 5.00
C GLU A 141 3.28 10.29 5.25
N VAL A 142 4.15 10.39 6.27
CA VAL A 142 5.06 9.32 6.70
C VAL A 142 4.26 8.15 7.29
N LEU A 143 3.25 8.46 8.12
CA LEU A 143 2.34 7.46 8.66
C LEU A 143 1.56 6.75 7.55
N GLY A 144 0.98 7.50 6.62
CA GLY A 144 0.27 6.94 5.47
C GLY A 144 1.13 6.00 4.64
N GLU A 145 2.38 6.39 4.32
CA GLU A 145 3.31 5.55 3.56
C GLU A 145 3.73 4.30 4.35
N LYS A 146 3.98 4.43 5.66
CA LYS A 146 4.28 3.30 6.55
C LYS A 146 3.13 2.31 6.63
N GLY A 147 1.89 2.81 6.76
CA GLY A 147 0.68 2.00 6.74
C GLY A 147 0.53 1.21 5.44
N TRP A 148 0.70 1.89 4.29
CA TRP A 148 0.63 1.26 2.98
C TRP A 148 1.73 0.21 2.80
N THR A 149 2.94 0.50 3.28
CA THR A 149 4.07 -0.45 3.23
C THR A 149 3.75 -1.70 4.04
N TYR A 150 3.33 -1.57 5.30
CA TYR A 150 2.94 -2.71 6.12
C TYR A 150 1.80 -3.53 5.48
N LEU A 151 0.77 -2.85 4.97
CA LEU A 151 -0.37 -3.50 4.31
C LEU A 151 0.02 -4.23 3.02
N LYS A 152 0.99 -3.71 2.25
CA LYS A 152 1.44 -4.30 0.99
C LYS A 152 2.46 -5.42 1.20
N PHE A 153 3.33 -5.32 2.20
CA PHE A 153 4.52 -6.17 2.30
C PHE A 153 4.23 -7.57 2.84
N SER A 154 3.39 -7.68 3.87
CA SER A 154 3.07 -8.99 4.45
C SER A 154 1.81 -8.95 5.30
N ARG A 155 1.06 -10.07 5.31
CA ARG A 155 -0.07 -10.27 6.23
C ARG A 155 0.34 -10.13 7.69
N LYS A 156 1.60 -10.45 8.01
CA LYS A 156 2.16 -10.34 9.37
C LYS A 156 2.20 -8.91 9.91
N TYR A 157 2.09 -7.90 9.05
CA TYR A 157 2.13 -6.50 9.44
C TYR A 157 0.76 -5.82 9.41
N TYR A 158 -0.34 -6.55 9.21
CA TYR A 158 -1.67 -5.93 9.13
C TYR A 158 -2.09 -5.21 10.41
N ASP A 159 -1.78 -5.75 11.59
CA ASP A 159 -2.08 -5.07 12.86
C ASP A 159 -1.28 -3.76 12.97
N LYS A 160 0.01 -3.77 12.61
CA LYS A 160 0.84 -2.54 12.54
C LYS A 160 0.29 -1.54 11.53
N ALA A 161 -0.18 -2.01 10.36
CA ALA A 161 -0.81 -1.15 9.37
C ALA A 161 -2.06 -0.48 9.95
N ALA A 162 -2.88 -1.20 10.72
CA ALA A 162 -4.11 -0.68 11.30
C ALA A 162 -3.81 0.46 12.30
N GLU A 163 -2.86 0.24 13.20
CA GLU A 163 -2.43 1.24 14.19
C GLU A 163 -1.88 2.50 13.51
N VAL A 164 -1.06 2.34 12.47
CA VAL A 164 -0.42 3.46 11.76
C VAL A 164 -1.44 4.25 10.93
N PHE A 165 -2.31 3.56 10.19
CA PHE A 165 -3.37 4.25 9.43
C PHE A 165 -4.38 4.93 10.33
N GLN A 166 -4.72 4.34 11.49
CA GLN A 166 -5.58 4.99 12.47
C GLN A 166 -4.98 6.35 12.89
N LYS A 167 -3.69 6.38 13.26
CA LYS A 167 -3.00 7.64 13.61
C LYS A 167 -2.98 8.62 12.44
N ALA A 168 -2.75 8.16 11.21
CA ALA A 168 -2.77 9.01 10.03
C ALA A 168 -4.15 9.68 9.87
N VAL A 169 -5.23 8.89 9.93
CA VAL A 169 -6.62 9.37 9.82
C VAL A 169 -7.02 10.28 10.99
N GLU A 170 -6.48 10.06 12.19
CA GLU A 170 -6.69 10.98 13.32
C GLU A 170 -6.05 12.36 13.08
N LEU A 171 -4.92 12.41 12.35
CA LEU A 171 -4.18 13.65 12.07
C LEU A 171 -4.66 14.39 10.81
N ASP A 172 -5.10 13.68 9.76
CA ASP A 172 -5.85 14.26 8.62
C ASP A 172 -7.09 13.39 8.34
N PRO A 173 -8.22 13.71 8.97
CA PRO A 173 -9.44 12.92 8.81
C PRO A 173 -10.05 13.00 7.41
N THR A 174 -9.59 13.93 6.58
CA THR A 174 -10.10 14.20 5.23
C THR A 174 -9.24 13.61 4.12
N ASN A 175 -8.05 13.10 4.44
CA ASN A 175 -7.19 12.46 3.45
C ASN A 175 -7.82 11.15 2.93
N SER A 176 -8.19 11.13 1.65
CA SER A 176 -8.84 9.98 1.03
C SER A 176 -7.94 8.73 1.05
N GLU A 177 -6.64 8.87 0.78
CA GLU A 177 -5.69 7.77 0.73
C GLU A 177 -5.52 7.06 2.07
N TRP A 178 -5.47 7.80 3.18
CA TRP A 178 -5.29 7.19 4.50
C TRP A 178 -6.60 6.58 5.00
N ASN A 179 -7.73 7.20 4.69
CA ASN A 179 -9.04 6.61 4.98
C ASN A 179 -9.26 5.31 4.18
N ALA A 180 -8.83 5.26 2.92
CA ALA A 180 -8.85 4.06 2.08
C ALA A 180 -7.92 2.97 2.64
N GLY A 181 -6.66 3.32 2.94
CA GLY A 181 -5.70 2.40 3.56
C GLY A 181 -6.21 1.83 4.89
N TYR A 182 -6.84 2.66 5.73
CA TYR A 182 -7.43 2.24 6.98
C TYR A 182 -8.62 1.29 6.75
N ALA A 183 -9.52 1.63 5.83
CA ALA A 183 -10.67 0.80 5.48
C ALA A 183 -10.25 -0.59 4.98
N ILE A 184 -9.28 -0.66 4.06
CA ILE A 184 -8.76 -1.91 3.52
C ILE A 184 -8.07 -2.73 4.61
N THR A 185 -7.34 -2.08 5.52
CA THR A 185 -6.67 -2.78 6.61
C THR A 185 -7.69 -3.38 7.57
N LEU A 186 -8.69 -2.61 8.00
CA LEU A 186 -9.80 -3.11 8.83
C LEU A 186 -10.55 -4.26 8.13
N TYR A 187 -10.77 -4.17 6.82
CA TYR A 187 -11.39 -5.25 6.05
C TYR A 187 -10.59 -6.55 6.12
N ARG A 188 -9.26 -6.47 6.14
CA ARG A 188 -8.37 -7.64 6.19
C ARG A 188 -8.12 -8.19 7.59
N THR A 189 -8.30 -7.38 8.64
CA THR A 189 -8.05 -7.79 10.03
C THR A 189 -9.32 -8.08 10.82
N GLU A 190 -10.49 -7.57 10.41
CA GLU A 190 -11.74 -7.81 11.13
C GLU A 190 -12.15 -9.29 11.04
N THR A 191 -12.09 -9.97 12.18
CA THR A 191 -12.41 -11.40 12.33
C THR A 191 -13.84 -11.65 12.78
N SER A 192 -14.51 -10.62 13.32
CA SER A 192 -15.89 -10.69 13.82
C SER A 192 -16.90 -10.77 12.67
N GLN A 193 -18.04 -11.42 12.93
CA GLN A 193 -19.19 -11.36 12.02
C GLN A 193 -19.59 -9.89 11.85
N PRO A 194 -19.64 -9.36 10.61
CA PRO A 194 -19.92 -7.96 10.42
C PRO A 194 -21.38 -7.65 10.74
N THR A 195 -21.59 -6.55 11.45
CA THR A 195 -22.87 -5.89 11.60
C THR A 195 -22.82 -4.56 10.86
N ILE A 196 -23.96 -3.92 10.59
CA ILE A 196 -23.97 -2.58 9.99
C ILE A 196 -23.17 -1.54 10.80
N ASP A 197 -23.00 -1.80 12.09
CA ASP A 197 -22.23 -0.97 13.02
C ASP A 197 -20.74 -1.29 13.07
N SER A 198 -20.27 -2.26 12.29
CA SER A 198 -18.87 -2.69 12.33
C SER A 198 -17.92 -1.55 11.93
N PRO A 199 -16.75 -1.44 12.59
CA PRO A 199 -15.77 -0.41 12.28
C PRO A 199 -15.38 -0.38 10.80
N VAL A 200 -15.24 -1.56 10.17
CA VAL A 200 -14.90 -1.62 8.74
C VAL A 200 -15.99 -1.05 7.85
N ILE A 201 -17.28 -1.27 8.12
CA ILE A 201 -18.36 -0.73 7.28
C ILE A 201 -18.41 0.79 7.40
N LYS A 202 -18.29 1.32 8.62
CA LYS A 202 -18.24 2.76 8.87
C LYS A 202 -17.05 3.41 8.15
N GLN A 203 -15.89 2.77 8.24
CA GLN A 203 -14.68 3.29 7.61
C GLN A 203 -14.70 3.16 6.08
N LEU A 204 -15.24 2.07 5.53
CA LEU A 204 -15.44 1.91 4.08
C LEU A 204 -16.38 2.98 3.52
N ARG A 205 -17.51 3.24 4.19
CA ARG A 205 -18.44 4.32 3.80
C ARG A 205 -17.73 5.67 3.81
N LYS A 206 -17.01 6.00 4.89
CA LYS A 206 -16.23 7.24 4.98
C LYS A 206 -15.19 7.36 3.86
N ALA A 207 -14.48 6.28 3.55
CA ALA A 207 -13.47 6.28 2.50
C ALA A 207 -14.09 6.49 1.10
N ILE A 208 -15.23 5.87 0.82
CA ILE A 208 -16.00 6.07 -0.43
C ILE A 208 -16.56 7.49 -0.51
N ASP A 209 -17.01 8.08 0.60
CA ASP A 209 -17.49 9.46 0.64
C ASP A 209 -16.36 10.47 0.32
N LEU A 210 -15.12 10.16 0.74
CA LEU A 210 -13.93 10.99 0.47
C LEU A 210 -13.34 10.76 -0.93
N ASN A 211 -13.47 9.55 -1.48
CA ASN A 211 -13.09 9.22 -2.85
C ASN A 211 -14.19 8.39 -3.54
N PRO A 212 -15.17 9.06 -4.17
CA PRO A 212 -16.24 8.39 -4.88
C PRO A 212 -15.79 7.79 -6.21
N ASP A 213 -14.51 7.80 -6.59
CA ASP A 213 -14.07 7.11 -7.80
C ASP A 213 -13.33 5.80 -7.49
N ASP A 214 -13.18 5.44 -6.20
CA ASP A 214 -12.58 4.17 -5.78
C ASP A 214 -13.60 3.02 -5.80
N ASP A 215 -13.76 2.44 -6.98
CA ASP A 215 -14.63 1.29 -7.21
C ASP A 215 -14.18 0.03 -6.45
N ALA A 216 -12.89 -0.12 -6.15
CA ALA A 216 -12.41 -1.25 -5.37
C ALA A 216 -12.98 -1.19 -3.94
N LEU A 217 -13.01 -0.01 -3.31
CA LEU A 217 -13.64 0.16 -1.99
C LEU A 217 -15.15 -0.13 -2.03
N ARG A 218 -15.85 0.25 -3.10
CA ARG A 218 -17.28 -0.10 -3.27
C ARG A 218 -17.50 -1.60 -3.25
N VAL A 219 -16.68 -2.37 -3.97
CA VAL A 219 -16.80 -3.84 -3.98
C VAL A 219 -16.49 -4.41 -2.59
N LEU A 220 -15.50 -3.88 -1.87
CA LEU A 220 -15.20 -4.31 -0.50
C LEU A 220 -16.37 -4.03 0.46
N LEU A 221 -17.02 -2.87 0.34
CA LEU A 221 -18.23 -2.56 1.10
C LEU A 221 -19.38 -3.50 0.74
N GLY A 222 -19.63 -3.71 -0.54
CA GLY A 222 -20.64 -4.65 -1.02
C GLY A 222 -20.41 -6.06 -0.47
N PHE A 223 -19.18 -6.56 -0.54
CA PHE A 223 -18.80 -7.86 0.01
C PHE A 223 -19.01 -7.94 1.53
N LYS A 224 -18.73 -6.85 2.27
CA LYS A 224 -18.96 -6.83 3.71
C LYS A 224 -20.45 -6.83 4.06
N LEU A 225 -21.25 -6.02 3.37
CA LEU A 225 -22.71 -5.92 3.57
C LEU A 225 -23.46 -7.22 3.25
N MET A 226 -23.02 -7.97 2.23
CA MET A 226 -23.54 -9.30 1.90
C MET A 226 -23.49 -10.25 3.10
N ASN A 227 -22.44 -10.12 3.91
CA ASN A 227 -22.21 -10.96 5.08
C ASN A 227 -22.86 -10.40 6.36
N CYS A 228 -23.53 -9.24 6.32
CA CYS A 228 -24.19 -8.66 7.49
C CYS A 228 -25.60 -9.20 7.69
N SER A 229 -26.48 -9.00 6.71
CA SER A 229 -27.89 -9.40 6.80
C SER A 229 -28.54 -9.44 5.41
N LYS A 230 -29.69 -10.12 5.31
CA LYS A 230 -30.44 -10.23 4.05
C LYS A 230 -31.01 -8.87 3.59
N GLU A 231 -31.31 -7.99 4.54
CA GLU A 231 -31.83 -6.64 4.27
C GLU A 231 -30.81 -5.77 3.53
N LEU A 232 -29.51 -5.98 3.80
CA LEU A 232 -28.40 -5.26 3.16
C LEU A 232 -27.95 -5.89 1.84
N MET A 233 -28.54 -7.02 1.43
CA MET A 233 -28.19 -7.70 0.20
C MET A 233 -28.43 -6.83 -1.05
N LYS A 234 -29.53 -6.07 -1.08
CA LYS A 234 -29.82 -5.18 -2.21
C LYS A 234 -28.79 -4.05 -2.36
N GLU A 235 -28.37 -3.47 -1.25
CA GLU A 235 -27.32 -2.44 -1.25
C GLU A 235 -25.98 -3.05 -1.69
N SER A 236 -25.68 -4.24 -1.19
CA SER A 236 -24.51 -5.01 -1.58
C SER A 236 -24.43 -5.27 -3.08
N GLU A 237 -25.51 -5.78 -3.68
CA GLU A 237 -25.61 -6.04 -5.12
C GLU A 237 -25.44 -4.74 -5.93
N GLN A 238 -26.11 -3.66 -5.52
CA GLN A 238 -26.03 -2.36 -6.20
C GLN A 238 -24.61 -1.79 -6.19
N LEU A 239 -23.89 -1.88 -5.06
CA LEU A 239 -22.51 -1.42 -4.95
C LEU A 239 -21.57 -2.20 -5.88
N VAL A 240 -21.72 -3.52 -5.92
CA VAL A 240 -20.89 -4.41 -6.76
C VAL A 240 -21.17 -4.19 -8.24
N GLU A 241 -22.46 -4.08 -8.62
CA GLU A 241 -22.86 -3.79 -10.00
C GLU A 241 -22.35 -2.42 -10.45
N THR A 242 -22.46 -1.40 -9.60
CA THR A 242 -21.97 -0.05 -9.89
C THR A 242 -20.46 -0.05 -10.13
N ALA A 243 -19.70 -0.68 -9.24
CA ALA A 243 -18.25 -0.78 -9.37
C ALA A 243 -17.81 -1.51 -10.65
N LEU A 244 -18.46 -2.62 -11.00
CA LEU A 244 -18.14 -3.36 -12.23
C LEU A 244 -18.52 -2.56 -13.49
N ASN A 245 -19.59 -1.78 -13.46
CA ASN A 245 -19.99 -0.93 -14.59
C ASN A 245 -19.08 0.29 -14.77
N GLN A 246 -18.62 0.90 -13.68
CA GLN A 246 -17.73 2.06 -13.72
C GLN A 246 -16.29 1.66 -14.10
N SER A 247 -15.82 0.52 -13.59
CA SER A 247 -14.45 0.04 -13.76
C SER A 247 -14.39 -1.41 -14.24
N PRO A 248 -14.95 -1.74 -15.43
CA PRO A 248 -15.11 -3.13 -15.90
C PRO A 248 -13.79 -3.86 -16.13
N GLU A 249 -12.71 -3.12 -16.40
CA GLU A 249 -11.37 -3.65 -16.71
C GLU A 249 -10.37 -3.42 -15.57
N HIS A 250 -10.80 -2.87 -14.42
CA HIS A 250 -9.89 -2.62 -13.31
C HIS A 250 -9.59 -3.93 -12.55
N PRO A 251 -8.32 -4.39 -12.47
CA PRO A 251 -8.00 -5.71 -11.92
C PRO A 251 -8.48 -5.90 -10.47
N ASP A 252 -8.38 -4.87 -9.64
CA ASP A 252 -8.86 -4.93 -8.25
C ASP A 252 -10.38 -5.04 -8.15
N VAL A 253 -11.14 -4.39 -9.04
CA VAL A 253 -12.59 -4.56 -9.11
C VAL A 253 -12.90 -5.98 -9.55
N MET A 254 -12.34 -6.43 -10.68
CA MET A 254 -12.61 -7.77 -11.23
C MET A 254 -12.29 -8.89 -10.23
N ARG A 255 -11.15 -8.82 -9.51
CA ARG A 255 -10.76 -9.85 -8.54
C ARG A 255 -11.71 -9.90 -7.33
N TYR A 256 -12.17 -8.76 -6.84
CA TYR A 256 -13.09 -8.71 -5.69
C TYR A 256 -14.53 -9.04 -6.10
N VAL A 257 -14.97 -8.65 -7.29
CA VAL A 257 -16.26 -9.07 -7.83
C VAL A 257 -16.25 -10.56 -8.12
N GLY A 258 -15.14 -11.13 -8.61
CA GLY A 258 -14.97 -12.57 -8.74
C GLY A 258 -15.19 -13.30 -7.42
N MET A 259 -14.56 -12.82 -6.33
CA MET A 259 -14.83 -13.35 -4.98
C MET A 259 -16.29 -13.23 -4.57
N TYR A 260 -16.90 -12.06 -4.79
CA TYR A 260 -18.30 -11.80 -4.48
C TYR A 260 -19.24 -12.78 -5.17
N LEU A 261 -19.08 -12.96 -6.50
CA LEU A 261 -19.87 -13.89 -7.31
C LEU A 261 -19.73 -15.33 -6.83
N ARG A 262 -18.50 -15.76 -6.49
CA ARG A 262 -18.26 -17.11 -5.96
C ARG A 262 -19.02 -17.34 -4.66
N ASP A 263 -18.99 -16.37 -3.75
CA ASP A 263 -19.60 -16.50 -2.42
C ASP A 263 -21.14 -16.43 -2.49
N GLN A 264 -21.69 -15.72 -3.47
CA GLN A 264 -23.11 -15.78 -3.86
C GLN A 264 -23.53 -17.10 -4.54
N GLY A 265 -22.57 -17.96 -4.90
CA GLY A 265 -22.83 -19.24 -5.57
C GLY A 265 -22.81 -19.18 -7.10
N SER A 266 -22.61 -18.00 -7.69
CA SER A 266 -22.42 -17.77 -9.14
C SER A 266 -21.00 -18.15 -9.58
N VAL A 267 -20.61 -19.40 -9.34
CA VAL A 267 -19.23 -19.89 -9.53
C VAL A 267 -18.76 -19.79 -10.99
N ASP A 268 -19.62 -20.10 -11.96
CA ASP A 268 -19.26 -19.99 -13.38
C ASP A 268 -19.01 -18.53 -13.81
N SER A 269 -19.84 -17.59 -13.37
CA SER A 269 -19.63 -16.15 -13.61
C SER A 269 -18.36 -15.64 -12.93
N SER A 270 -18.05 -16.16 -11.75
CA SER A 270 -16.80 -15.85 -11.05
C SER A 270 -15.58 -16.32 -11.85
N ILE A 271 -15.57 -17.57 -12.33
CA ILE A 271 -14.49 -18.11 -13.16
C ILE A 271 -14.29 -17.24 -14.41
N ALA A 272 -15.36 -16.97 -15.16
CA ALA A 272 -15.26 -16.17 -16.38
C ALA A 272 -14.70 -14.76 -16.14
N LEU A 273 -15.08 -14.11 -15.03
CA LEU A 273 -14.54 -12.79 -14.67
C LEU A 273 -13.08 -12.86 -14.22
N LEU A 274 -12.72 -13.85 -13.42
CA LEU A 274 -11.36 -14.04 -12.92
C LEU A 274 -10.38 -14.47 -14.03
N GLU A 275 -10.83 -15.21 -15.05
CA GLU A 275 -10.03 -15.52 -16.23
C GLU A 275 -9.69 -14.25 -17.02
N LYS A 276 -10.67 -13.37 -17.26
CA LYS A 276 -10.40 -12.05 -17.85
C LYS A 276 -9.46 -11.22 -16.99
N ALA A 277 -9.62 -11.24 -15.67
CA ALA A 277 -8.72 -10.53 -14.76
C ALA A 277 -7.28 -11.07 -14.85
N LEU A 278 -7.12 -12.38 -15.03
CA LEU A 278 -5.81 -13.03 -15.20
C LEU A 278 -5.15 -12.63 -16.53
N GLU A 279 -5.91 -12.41 -17.59
CA GLU A 279 -5.36 -11.88 -18.86
C GLU A 279 -4.70 -10.51 -18.66
N ARG A 280 -5.22 -9.68 -17.74
CA ARG A 280 -4.69 -8.34 -17.41
C ARG A 280 -3.54 -8.39 -16.40
N SER A 281 -3.61 -9.31 -15.43
CA SER A 281 -2.63 -9.49 -14.37
C SER A 281 -2.15 -10.94 -14.32
N PRO A 282 -1.36 -11.39 -15.32
CA PRO A 282 -1.00 -12.80 -15.50
C PRO A 282 -0.15 -13.38 -14.36
N ASN A 283 0.49 -12.52 -13.56
CA ASN A 283 1.35 -12.90 -12.45
C ASN A 283 0.65 -12.76 -11.08
N SER A 284 -0.64 -12.46 -11.07
CA SER A 284 -1.41 -12.28 -9.83
C SER A 284 -1.69 -13.61 -9.15
N SER A 285 -0.88 -13.93 -8.14
CA SER A 285 -1.11 -15.11 -7.27
C SER A 285 -2.49 -15.07 -6.60
N PHE A 286 -3.03 -13.87 -6.36
CA PHE A 286 -4.36 -13.69 -5.80
C PHE A 286 -5.43 -14.20 -6.77
N ILE A 287 -5.40 -13.77 -8.03
CA ILE A 287 -6.38 -14.21 -9.04
C ILE A 287 -6.27 -15.71 -9.27
N CYS A 288 -5.05 -16.24 -9.39
CA CYS A 288 -4.82 -17.68 -9.49
C CYS A 288 -5.40 -18.46 -8.30
N HIS A 289 -5.24 -17.94 -7.07
CA HIS A 289 -5.85 -18.54 -5.88
C HIS A 289 -7.38 -18.48 -5.91
N GLN A 290 -7.98 -17.35 -6.31
CA GLN A 290 -9.43 -17.24 -6.42
C GLN A 290 -10.00 -18.21 -7.47
N LEU A 291 -9.33 -18.36 -8.62
CA LEU A 291 -9.68 -19.34 -9.65
C LEU A 291 -9.59 -20.76 -9.10
N ALA A 292 -8.51 -21.10 -8.39
CA ALA A 292 -8.36 -22.42 -7.77
C ALA A 292 -9.51 -22.73 -6.80
N THR A 293 -9.90 -21.77 -5.94
CA THR A 293 -11.06 -21.93 -5.05
C THR A 293 -12.39 -22.07 -5.82
N CYS A 294 -12.56 -21.38 -6.94
CA CYS A 294 -13.75 -21.54 -7.79
C CYS A 294 -13.81 -22.93 -8.43
N TYR A 295 -12.69 -23.41 -8.98
CA TYR A 295 -12.59 -24.74 -9.57
C TYR A 295 -12.80 -25.85 -8.53
N GLU A 296 -12.27 -25.67 -7.31
CA GLU A 296 -12.55 -26.55 -6.19
C GLU A 296 -14.05 -26.59 -5.85
N LYS A 297 -14.70 -25.42 -5.69
CA LYS A 297 -16.14 -25.33 -5.42
C LYS A 297 -16.96 -26.00 -6.52
N LYS A 298 -16.63 -25.76 -7.80
CA LYS A 298 -17.29 -26.38 -8.96
C LYS A 298 -17.19 -27.91 -8.93
N LYS A 299 -16.03 -28.46 -8.53
CA LYS A 299 -15.83 -29.91 -8.38
C LYS A 299 -16.73 -30.54 -7.31
N PHE A 300 -17.12 -29.80 -6.27
CA PHE A 300 -18.01 -30.28 -5.22
C PHE A 300 -19.51 -30.03 -5.52
N THR A 301 -19.84 -29.34 -6.60
CA THR A 301 -21.24 -29.02 -6.97
C THR A 301 -21.82 -30.00 -8.02
N TYR A 302 -21.03 -30.97 -8.48
CA TYR A 302 -21.41 -32.07 -9.38
C TYR A 302 -20.93 -33.41 -8.80
#